data_AF-A0A9J7FKT7-F1
#
_entry.id   AF-A0A9J7FKT7-F1
#
_cell.length_a   1.000
_cell.length_b   1.000
_cell.length_c   1.000
_cell.angle_alpha   90.00
_cell.angle_beta   90.00
_cell.angle_gamma   90.00
#
_symmetry.space_group_name_H-M   'P 1'
#
loop_
_entity.id
_entity.type
_entity.pdbx_description
1 polymer ?
#
loop_
_entity_poly.entity_id
_entity_poly.type
_entity_poly.pdbx_seq_one_letter_code
_entity_poly.pdbx_strand_id
1 'polypeptide(L)'
;MFSVRTAVLPGLRLLVRGFAARSSAPPLQWPVRAGIANIRVFGSQGRGGSHDRGWASGAEGEGEEPEEEEEELLSAEPLLPTASQRVCVLHPDVKGRAGRTPRNTELQVAEAAALVHALHGWSVVQTLVVPTKVPDSRLVFGKGNFQDLTEKIRGCPDITSVFLNVERMAAPTKKELEAAWGVEVFDRFTIVLHIFRCNARTKEARLQLALAEIPLLRSTLSRHSAWLDHERRGPRYIMGSGESFTKLRHRVLKEKEAKIRRALERLRDKRSLLRRQRTQREFPIVSVVGYTNCGKTTLIKALTGEAAMQPRDQLFATLDVTAHAGSLPSRIPVLYMDTIGFLSQLPHSLIQSFSATLEDVAHSDVIMHVRDVSHPSTEQQKASVLSTLQGLQLPSALLDSMLEVHNKVDLVPGYSPPGPGVLAVSALLGHGLDELKAALEESVLRATGRQVLTLCVRLGGPQLSWLYKEATVQQVQELPETGAAHVTVIISRAAYGRFRKLFPG
;
A
#
# COMPACT_ATOMS: atom_id res chain seq x y z
N MET A 1 -22.95 -36.32 -18.91
CA MET A 1 -22.87 -36.61 -20.36
C MET A 1 -22.35 -35.34 -21.02
N PHE A 2 -21.11 -35.21 -21.48
CA PHE A 2 -20.28 -36.09 -22.28
C PHE A 2 -18.88 -36.29 -21.67
N SER A 3 -18.36 -37.49 -21.85
CA SER A 3 -17.02 -37.96 -21.49
C SER A 3 -16.33 -38.36 -22.78
N VAL A 4 -15.11 -37.89 -23.06
CA VAL A 4 -14.15 -38.62 -23.91
C VAL A 4 -12.70 -38.31 -23.51
N ARG A 5 -12.15 -39.24 -22.71
CA ARG A 5 -10.85 -39.94 -22.81
C ARG A 5 -9.54 -39.17 -23.02
N THR A 6 -8.73 -39.22 -21.97
CA THR A 6 -7.29 -39.43 -21.94
C THR A 6 -6.82 -40.62 -22.79
N ALA A 7 -5.72 -40.45 -23.51
CA ALA A 7 -4.85 -41.53 -23.99
C ALA A 7 -3.38 -41.07 -23.90
N VAL A 8 -2.54 -41.92 -23.33
CA VAL A 8 -1.12 -41.76 -23.02
C VAL A 8 -0.37 -42.92 -23.69
N LEU A 9 0.87 -42.66 -24.13
CA LEU A 9 1.98 -43.56 -24.56
C LEU A 9 2.16 -43.79 -26.09
N PRO A 10 3.36 -44.21 -26.56
CA PRO A 10 4.70 -43.66 -26.30
C PRO A 10 5.60 -43.59 -27.56
N GLY A 11 6.69 -42.81 -27.49
CA GLY A 11 7.95 -43.09 -28.18
C GLY A 11 8.02 -43.01 -29.72
N LEU A 12 8.63 -41.94 -30.24
CA LEU A 12 9.37 -42.02 -31.51
C LEU A 12 10.64 -41.16 -31.42
N ARG A 13 11.80 -41.83 -31.52
CA ARG A 13 13.11 -41.23 -31.78
C ARG A 13 13.16 -40.83 -33.25
N LEU A 14 13.51 -39.58 -33.56
CA LEU A 14 14.02 -39.23 -34.88
C LEU A 14 15.41 -38.60 -34.76
N LEU A 15 16.38 -39.31 -35.36
CA LEU A 15 17.71 -38.88 -35.68
C LEU A 15 17.66 -37.83 -36.79
N VAL A 16 18.27 -36.67 -36.58
CA VAL A 16 18.80 -35.83 -37.67
C VAL A 16 20.20 -35.35 -37.28
N ARG A 17 21.22 -36.00 -37.87
CA ARG A 17 22.55 -35.39 -38.14
C ARG A 17 22.31 -34.25 -39.15
N GLY A 18 22.87 -33.06 -39.09
CA GLY A 18 24.19 -32.63 -38.62
C GLY A 18 24.82 -31.87 -39.78
N PHE A 19 24.84 -30.55 -39.73
CA PHE A 19 25.74 -29.72 -40.54
C PHE A 19 26.30 -28.59 -39.66
N ALA A 20 27.63 -28.55 -39.62
CA ALA A 20 28.43 -27.69 -38.77
C ALA A 20 28.53 -26.27 -39.34
N ALA A 21 28.42 -25.27 -38.47
CA ALA A 21 28.90 -23.91 -38.71
C ALA A 21 29.77 -23.47 -37.53
N ARG A 22 30.84 -22.76 -37.85
CA ARG A 22 32.07 -22.57 -37.07
C ARG A 22 31.87 -21.77 -35.78
N SER A 23 32.69 -22.13 -34.80
CA SER A 23 32.85 -21.56 -33.47
C SER A 23 33.19 -20.06 -33.49
N SER A 24 32.39 -19.25 -32.80
CA SER A 24 32.81 -17.98 -32.20
C SER A 24 32.90 -18.18 -30.68
N ALA A 25 34.00 -17.71 -30.09
CA ALA A 25 34.33 -17.87 -28.68
C ALA A 25 33.27 -17.23 -27.75
N PRO A 26 33.08 -17.77 -26.53
CA PRO A 26 32.11 -17.21 -25.60
C PRO A 26 32.60 -15.85 -25.07
N PRO A 27 31.72 -14.85 -24.89
CA PRO A 27 32.09 -13.66 -24.15
C PRO A 27 32.25 -14.02 -22.67
N LEU A 28 33.36 -13.54 -22.09
CA LEU A 28 33.71 -13.68 -20.67
C LEU A 28 32.53 -13.23 -19.78
N GLN A 29 32.03 -14.16 -18.97
CA GLN A 29 31.13 -13.85 -17.86
C GLN A 29 31.94 -13.14 -16.77
N TRP A 30 31.63 -11.87 -16.49
CA TRP A 30 32.18 -11.10 -15.37
C TRP A 30 31.10 -10.90 -14.31
N PRO A 31 31.41 -11.00 -13.00
CA PRO A 31 30.40 -11.17 -11.98
C PRO A 31 29.52 -9.93 -11.83
N VAL A 32 28.21 -10.15 -11.88
CA VAL A 32 27.19 -9.22 -11.40
C VAL A 32 27.55 -8.87 -9.96
N ARG A 33 27.96 -7.61 -9.73
CA ARG A 33 28.41 -7.16 -8.41
C ARG A 33 27.30 -7.37 -7.38
N ALA A 34 27.70 -7.99 -6.28
CA ALA A 34 27.02 -8.15 -5.00
C ALA A 34 26.78 -6.81 -4.26
N GLY A 35 26.17 -5.84 -4.94
CA GLY A 35 25.74 -4.57 -4.34
C GLY A 35 24.27 -4.57 -3.88
N ILE A 36 23.46 -5.49 -4.41
CA ILE A 36 22.03 -5.64 -4.07
C ILE A 36 21.84 -6.70 -2.96
N ALA A 37 22.75 -7.68 -2.86
CA ALA A 37 22.61 -8.83 -1.95
C ALA A 37 22.70 -8.49 -0.45
N ASN A 38 23.13 -7.28 -0.07
CA ASN A 38 23.22 -6.84 1.34
C ASN A 38 22.13 -5.84 1.75
N ILE A 39 21.12 -5.59 0.92
CA ILE A 39 19.88 -4.98 1.43
C ILE A 39 19.06 -6.11 2.04
N ARG A 40 19.36 -6.48 3.29
CA ARG A 40 18.36 -7.11 4.15
C ARG A 40 17.22 -6.10 4.29
N VAL A 41 16.21 -6.23 3.45
CA VAL A 41 14.88 -5.68 3.69
C VAL A 41 14.43 -6.29 5.01
N PHE A 42 14.46 -5.51 6.08
CA PHE A 42 13.95 -5.94 7.39
C PHE A 42 12.42 -6.08 7.27
N GLY A 43 12.00 -7.29 6.93
CA GLY A 43 10.62 -7.74 6.86
C GLY A 43 10.58 -9.26 6.96
N SER A 44 10.15 -9.75 8.12
CA SER A 44 9.85 -11.15 8.48
C SER A 44 10.95 -12.21 8.27
N GLN A 45 11.64 -12.55 9.36
CA GLN A 45 12.07 -13.94 9.60
C GLN A 45 11.81 -14.29 11.06
N GLY A 46 10.98 -15.32 11.27
CA GLY A 46 10.83 -16.00 12.55
C GLY A 46 12.12 -16.73 12.93
N ARG A 47 12.46 -16.72 14.22
CA ARG A 47 13.62 -17.41 14.77
C ARG A 47 13.23 -18.83 15.22
N GLY A 48 13.79 -19.83 14.55
CA GLY A 48 14.21 -21.10 15.17
C GLY A 48 15.68 -20.96 15.60
N GLY A 49 16.00 -21.44 16.80
CA GLY A 49 17.30 -21.20 17.44
C GLY A 49 18.40 -22.19 17.05
N SER A 50 19.65 -21.78 17.30
CA SER A 50 20.70 -22.61 17.87
C SER A 50 21.86 -21.73 18.34
N HIS A 51 22.32 -22.00 19.57
CA HIS A 51 23.49 -21.42 20.23
C HIS A 51 24.77 -21.50 19.37
N ASP A 52 25.59 -20.45 19.42
CA ASP A 52 27.00 -20.64 19.75
C ASP A 52 27.60 -19.40 20.44
N ARG A 53 28.50 -19.65 21.39
CA ARG A 53 29.03 -18.67 22.36
C ARG A 53 30.30 -17.98 21.85
N GLY A 54 30.44 -16.71 22.23
CA GLY A 54 31.74 -16.12 22.56
C GLY A 54 32.07 -14.83 21.81
N TRP A 55 31.88 -13.69 22.47
CA TRP A 55 32.96 -12.91 23.10
C TRP A 55 32.34 -11.70 23.81
N ALA A 56 32.65 -11.56 25.10
CA ALA A 56 32.15 -10.54 25.99
C ALA A 56 33.07 -9.32 26.00
N SER A 57 32.49 -8.11 25.96
CA SER A 57 32.75 -7.06 26.96
C SER A 57 32.05 -5.75 26.58
N GLY A 58 31.18 -5.25 27.47
CA GLY A 58 30.96 -3.81 27.66
C GLY A 58 29.82 -3.16 26.86
N ALA A 59 28.58 -3.34 27.32
CA ALA A 59 27.49 -2.35 27.29
C ALA A 59 26.23 -3.01 27.87
N GLU A 60 26.15 -3.14 29.19
CA GLU A 60 24.91 -3.47 29.87
C GLU A 60 24.14 -2.17 30.18
N GLY A 61 22.85 -2.17 29.84
CA GLY A 61 21.86 -1.22 30.35
C GLY A 61 21.56 -0.06 29.41
N GLU A 62 20.53 -0.25 28.56
CA GLU A 62 19.64 0.75 27.93
C GLU A 62 19.30 0.31 26.50
N GLY A 63 18.29 -0.55 26.32
CA GLY A 63 17.89 -0.95 24.97
C GLY A 63 16.61 -1.78 24.81
N GLU A 64 16.16 -2.51 25.83
CA GLU A 64 15.05 -3.48 25.65
C GLU A 64 13.67 -3.01 26.16
N GLU A 65 13.60 -2.00 27.03
CA GLU A 65 12.33 -1.55 27.64
C GLU A 65 11.26 -0.95 26.69
N PRO A 66 11.58 -0.16 25.64
CA PRO A 66 10.52 0.47 24.84
C PRO A 66 9.78 -0.52 23.92
N GLU A 67 10.38 -1.67 23.59
CA GLU A 67 9.75 -2.62 22.66
C GLU A 67 8.65 -3.46 23.35
N GLU A 68 8.83 -3.83 24.61
CA GLU A 68 7.84 -4.62 25.37
C GLU A 68 6.60 -3.78 25.73
N GLU A 69 6.78 -2.53 26.16
CA GLU A 69 5.66 -1.60 26.41
C GLU A 69 4.83 -1.36 25.14
N GLU A 70 5.48 -1.27 23.98
CA GLU A 70 4.81 -1.07 22.70
C GLU A 70 4.02 -2.31 22.26
N GLU A 71 4.48 -3.53 22.54
CA GLU A 71 3.72 -4.76 22.29
C GLU A 71 2.48 -4.87 23.19
N GLU A 72 2.59 -4.45 24.47
CA GLU A 72 1.44 -4.39 25.37
C GLU A 72 0.35 -3.44 24.84
N LEU A 73 0.73 -2.30 24.25
CA LEU A 73 -0.22 -1.36 23.62
C LEU A 73 -1.01 -1.99 22.46
N LEU A 74 -0.42 -2.98 21.78
CA LEU A 74 -1.00 -3.65 20.60
C LEU A 74 -1.85 -4.87 20.95
N SER A 75 -1.86 -5.33 22.21
CA SER A 75 -2.51 -6.56 22.69
C SER A 75 -4.06 -6.50 22.82
N ALA A 76 -4.71 -5.46 22.30
CA ALA A 76 -6.15 -5.27 22.49
C ALA A 76 -7.02 -6.28 21.70
N GLU A 77 -8.11 -6.71 22.35
CA GLU A 77 -9.17 -7.53 21.75
C GLU A 77 -9.66 -6.92 20.42
N PRO A 78 -9.92 -7.76 19.40
CA PRO A 78 -10.35 -7.29 18.09
C PRO A 78 -11.72 -6.60 18.18
N LEU A 79 -11.85 -5.46 17.49
CA LEU A 79 -13.10 -4.69 17.41
C LEU A 79 -14.26 -5.42 16.73
N LEU A 80 -13.94 -6.44 15.93
CA LEU A 80 -14.89 -7.27 15.20
C LEU A 80 -14.69 -8.74 15.56
N PRO A 81 -15.75 -9.57 15.51
CA PRO A 81 -15.62 -11.01 15.71
C PRO A 81 -14.65 -11.60 14.68
N THR A 82 -13.74 -12.45 15.14
CA THR A 82 -12.85 -13.26 14.28
C THR A 82 -13.59 -14.42 13.60
N ALA A 83 -14.86 -14.63 13.94
CA ALA A 83 -15.72 -15.65 13.35
C ALA A 83 -16.16 -15.28 11.93
N SER A 84 -16.46 -16.30 11.12
CA SER A 84 -17.03 -16.13 9.79
C SER A 84 -18.36 -15.36 9.85
N GLN A 85 -18.53 -14.40 8.95
CA GLN A 85 -19.72 -13.56 8.88
C GLN A 85 -20.44 -13.73 7.54
N ARG A 86 -21.76 -13.73 7.63
CA ARG A 86 -22.67 -13.74 6.49
C ARG A 86 -23.40 -12.41 6.50
N VAL A 87 -22.94 -11.51 5.64
CA VAL A 87 -23.22 -10.08 5.70
C VAL A 87 -24.34 -9.71 4.73
N CYS A 88 -25.32 -8.95 5.22
CA CYS A 88 -26.24 -8.22 4.35
C CYS A 88 -25.71 -6.81 4.10
N VAL A 89 -25.41 -6.48 2.84
CA VAL A 89 -24.94 -5.15 2.43
C VAL A 89 -26.14 -4.25 2.18
N LEU A 90 -26.26 -3.16 2.96
CA LEU A 90 -27.25 -2.12 2.78
C LEU A 90 -26.59 -0.86 2.23
N HIS A 91 -27.02 -0.40 1.06
CA HIS A 91 -26.53 0.82 0.46
C HIS A 91 -27.63 1.90 0.40
N PRO A 92 -27.47 3.03 1.11
CA PRO A 92 -28.42 4.12 1.03
C PRO A 92 -28.25 4.92 -0.27
N ASP A 93 -29.27 4.92 -1.11
CA ASP A 93 -29.33 5.70 -2.35
C ASP A 93 -29.99 7.07 -2.10
N VAL A 94 -29.16 8.10 -2.07
CA VAL A 94 -29.60 9.46 -1.74
C VAL A 94 -30.06 10.18 -3.00
N LYS A 95 -31.38 10.30 -3.18
CA LYS A 95 -31.98 11.06 -4.28
C LYS A 95 -31.67 12.55 -4.12
N GLY A 96 -30.81 13.11 -4.97
CA GLY A 96 -30.63 14.57 -5.09
C GLY A 96 -29.21 15.14 -4.95
N ARG A 97 -28.16 14.33 -4.69
CA ARG A 97 -26.79 14.82 -4.88
C ARG A 97 -26.51 14.93 -6.38
N ALA A 98 -26.38 16.15 -6.88
CA ALA A 98 -26.06 16.44 -8.27
C ALA A 98 -24.85 15.60 -8.73
N GLY A 99 -25.03 14.77 -9.77
CA GLY A 99 -23.96 13.96 -10.39
C GLY A 99 -23.95 12.45 -10.11
N ARG A 100 -24.88 11.88 -9.33
CA ARG A 100 -25.00 10.41 -9.18
C ARG A 100 -25.93 9.82 -10.23
N THR A 101 -25.37 9.07 -11.19
CA THR A 101 -26.11 8.23 -12.13
C THR A 101 -26.35 6.82 -11.54
N PRO A 102 -27.36 6.05 -11.99
CA PRO A 102 -27.63 4.69 -11.51
C PRO A 102 -26.40 3.77 -11.58
N ARG A 103 -25.60 3.94 -12.65
CA ARG A 103 -24.35 3.22 -12.88
C ARG A 103 -23.29 3.50 -11.79
N ASN A 104 -23.31 4.67 -11.15
CA ASN A 104 -22.42 4.99 -10.04
C ASN A 104 -22.85 4.28 -8.74
N THR A 105 -24.16 4.10 -8.53
CA THR A 105 -24.71 3.36 -7.39
C THR A 105 -24.33 1.88 -7.47
N GLU A 106 -24.47 1.25 -8.63
CA GLU A 106 -24.03 -0.14 -8.84
C GLU A 106 -22.55 -0.35 -8.55
N LEU A 107 -21.69 0.58 -8.98
CA LEU A 107 -20.25 0.52 -8.72
C LEU A 107 -19.91 0.71 -7.23
N GLN A 108 -20.59 1.61 -6.52
CA GLN A 108 -20.41 1.79 -5.07
C GLN A 108 -20.88 0.57 -4.28
N VAL A 109 -21.92 -0.11 -4.74
CA VAL A 109 -22.41 -1.37 -4.16
C VAL A 109 -21.42 -2.49 -4.43
N ALA A 110 -20.88 -2.61 -5.64
CA ALA A 110 -19.85 -3.57 -5.98
C ALA A 110 -18.57 -3.35 -5.14
N GLU A 111 -18.17 -2.09 -4.94
CA GLU A 111 -17.06 -1.72 -4.06
C GLU A 111 -17.34 -2.09 -2.60
N ALA A 112 -18.56 -1.87 -2.11
CA ALA A 112 -18.98 -2.28 -0.77
C ALA A 112 -18.94 -3.81 -0.57
N ALA A 113 -19.40 -4.57 -1.56
CA ALA A 113 -19.29 -6.02 -1.54
C ALA A 113 -17.81 -6.48 -1.56
N ALA A 114 -16.98 -5.84 -2.38
CA ALA A 114 -15.55 -6.12 -2.43
C ALA A 114 -14.83 -5.86 -1.10
N LEU A 115 -15.26 -4.87 -0.31
CA LEU A 115 -14.75 -4.66 1.05
C LEU A 115 -15.07 -5.85 1.97
N VAL A 116 -16.29 -6.39 1.90
CA VAL A 116 -16.67 -7.57 2.67
C VAL A 116 -15.85 -8.78 2.25
N HIS A 117 -15.68 -9.00 0.95
CA HIS A 117 -14.89 -10.12 0.42
C HIS A 117 -13.38 -10.03 0.70
N ALA A 118 -12.87 -8.84 1.01
CA ALA A 118 -11.48 -8.67 1.45
C ALA A 118 -11.22 -9.25 2.85
N LEU A 119 -12.27 -9.47 3.65
CA LEU A 119 -12.18 -10.07 4.98
C LEU A 119 -12.29 -11.60 4.90
N HIS A 120 -11.35 -12.29 5.54
CA HIS A 120 -11.29 -13.75 5.51
C HIS A 120 -12.49 -14.34 6.28
N GLY A 121 -13.22 -15.26 5.63
CA GLY A 121 -14.39 -15.89 6.23
C GLY A 121 -15.65 -15.02 6.22
N TRP A 122 -15.63 -13.84 5.58
CA TRP A 122 -16.80 -12.99 5.41
C TRP A 122 -17.37 -13.17 4.00
N SER A 123 -18.69 -13.24 3.91
CA SER A 123 -19.40 -13.45 2.64
C SER A 123 -20.63 -12.54 2.56
N VAL A 124 -20.96 -12.08 1.36
CA VAL A 124 -22.18 -11.30 1.12
C VAL A 124 -23.32 -12.26 0.80
N VAL A 125 -24.35 -12.28 1.66
CA VAL A 125 -25.56 -13.08 1.45
C VAL A 125 -26.57 -12.33 0.60
N GLN A 126 -26.72 -11.04 0.88
CA GLN A 126 -27.71 -10.21 0.24
C GLN A 126 -27.21 -8.77 0.12
N THR A 127 -27.64 -8.10 -0.94
CA THR A 127 -27.34 -6.70 -1.20
C THR A 127 -28.64 -5.96 -1.45
N LEU A 128 -28.90 -4.90 -0.69
CA LEU A 128 -30.11 -4.09 -0.78
C LEU A 128 -29.74 -2.62 -0.99
N VAL A 129 -30.32 -2.03 -2.03
CA VAL A 129 -30.22 -0.58 -2.28
C VAL A 129 -31.50 0.07 -1.78
N VAL A 130 -31.38 1.03 -0.87
CA VAL A 130 -32.52 1.61 -0.16
C VAL A 130 -32.58 3.11 -0.43
N PRO A 131 -33.67 3.63 -1.01
CA PRO A 131 -33.82 5.07 -1.21
C PRO A 131 -33.85 5.80 0.13
N THR A 132 -32.98 6.81 0.29
CA THR A 132 -32.84 7.59 1.52
C THR A 132 -32.81 9.08 1.19
N LYS A 133 -33.38 9.93 2.07
CA LYS A 133 -33.33 11.40 1.90
C LYS A 133 -32.03 12.03 2.41
N VAL A 134 -31.54 11.57 3.57
CA VAL A 134 -30.28 12.03 4.18
C VAL A 134 -29.59 10.83 4.83
N PRO A 135 -28.37 10.45 4.39
CA PRO A 135 -27.68 9.23 4.86
C PRO A 135 -27.16 9.38 6.30
N ASP A 136 -26.87 10.61 6.75
CA ASP A 136 -26.27 10.90 8.06
C ASP A 136 -27.29 11.36 9.11
N SER A 137 -28.58 11.20 8.83
CA SER A 137 -29.62 11.55 9.82
C SER A 137 -29.72 10.46 10.89
N ARG A 138 -30.21 10.84 12.09
CA ARG A 138 -30.45 9.92 13.20
C ARG A 138 -31.26 8.67 12.80
N LEU A 139 -32.14 8.83 11.79
CA LEU A 139 -32.91 7.77 11.15
C LEU A 139 -32.42 7.64 9.69
N VAL A 140 -31.41 6.80 9.45
CA VAL A 140 -30.86 6.57 8.11
C VAL A 140 -31.94 6.14 7.10
N PHE A 141 -33.02 5.53 7.59
CA PHE A 141 -34.16 5.08 6.79
C PHE A 141 -35.48 5.67 7.30
N GLY A 142 -36.41 5.94 6.37
CA GLY A 142 -37.79 6.29 6.72
C GLY A 142 -38.54 5.10 7.34
N LYS A 143 -39.63 5.36 8.07
CA LYS A 143 -40.37 4.34 8.84
C LYS A 143 -40.78 3.10 8.02
N GLY A 144 -41.28 3.29 6.78
CA GLY A 144 -41.64 2.18 5.89
C GLY A 144 -40.44 1.33 5.49
N ASN A 145 -39.42 1.95 4.89
CA ASN A 145 -38.18 1.25 4.51
C ASN A 145 -37.54 0.55 5.71
N PHE A 146 -37.60 1.14 6.90
CA PHE A 146 -37.05 0.54 8.13
C PHE A 146 -37.82 -0.72 8.54
N GLN A 147 -39.14 -0.72 8.45
CA GLN A 147 -39.97 -1.90 8.71
C GLN A 147 -39.67 -3.02 7.69
N ASP A 148 -39.68 -2.69 6.39
CA ASP A 148 -39.38 -3.65 5.32
C ASP A 148 -37.98 -4.29 5.48
N LEU A 149 -36.97 -3.48 5.85
CA LEU A 149 -35.62 -3.97 6.13
C LEU A 149 -35.59 -4.88 7.35
N THR A 150 -36.32 -4.53 8.40
CA THR A 150 -36.38 -5.32 9.64
C THR A 150 -36.99 -6.70 9.37
N GLU A 151 -38.07 -6.76 8.60
CA GLU A 151 -38.69 -8.03 8.20
C GLU A 151 -37.76 -8.88 7.35
N LYS A 152 -37.08 -8.28 6.36
CA LYS A 152 -36.12 -9.00 5.51
C LYS A 152 -34.92 -9.53 6.28
N ILE A 153 -34.33 -8.71 7.16
CA ILE A 153 -33.15 -9.09 7.92
C ILE A 153 -33.48 -10.15 8.97
N ARG A 154 -34.55 -9.95 9.76
CA ARG A 154 -34.97 -10.94 10.78
C ARG A 154 -35.53 -12.22 10.16
N GLY A 155 -36.14 -12.12 8.98
CA GLY A 155 -36.69 -13.26 8.26
C GLY A 155 -35.64 -14.16 7.61
N CYS A 156 -34.38 -13.72 7.52
CA CYS A 156 -33.29 -14.49 6.92
C CYS A 156 -32.31 -14.96 8.01
N PRO A 157 -32.37 -16.23 8.45
CA PRO A 157 -31.47 -16.76 9.48
C PRO A 157 -30.02 -16.86 9.01
N ASP A 158 -29.77 -16.68 7.72
CA ASP A 158 -28.43 -16.69 7.16
C ASP A 158 -27.66 -15.41 7.44
N ILE A 159 -28.32 -14.30 7.77
CA ILE A 159 -27.67 -13.01 8.04
C ILE A 159 -27.16 -13.01 9.48
N THR A 160 -25.83 -12.92 9.65
CA THR A 160 -25.20 -12.80 10.97
C THR A 160 -24.84 -11.35 11.31
N SER A 161 -24.69 -10.50 10.30
CA SER A 161 -24.39 -9.08 10.46
C SER A 161 -24.85 -8.25 9.26
N VAL A 162 -24.99 -6.94 9.50
CA VAL A 162 -25.40 -5.97 8.48
C VAL A 162 -24.28 -4.96 8.25
N PHE A 163 -23.86 -4.81 7.00
CA PHE A 163 -22.98 -3.73 6.58
C PHE A 163 -23.81 -2.58 6.00
N LEU A 164 -23.90 -1.47 6.73
CA LEU A 164 -24.48 -0.23 6.21
C LEU A 164 -23.38 0.62 5.55
N ASN A 165 -23.43 0.76 4.22
CA ASN A 165 -22.43 1.50 3.44
C ASN A 165 -22.60 3.03 3.58
N VAL A 166 -22.37 3.53 4.79
CA VAL A 166 -22.23 4.94 5.18
C VAL A 166 -20.83 5.17 5.73
N GLU A 167 -20.29 6.39 5.58
CA GLU A 167 -18.92 6.71 6.00
C GLU A 167 -18.69 6.38 7.47
N ARG A 168 -19.57 6.88 8.35
CA ARG A 168 -19.52 6.62 9.78
C ARG A 168 -20.90 6.69 10.41
N MET A 169 -21.20 5.79 11.32
CA MET A 169 -22.48 5.76 12.04
C MET A 169 -22.35 6.36 13.45
N ALA A 170 -23.35 7.14 13.86
CA ALA A 170 -23.45 7.59 15.24
C ALA A 170 -23.78 6.42 16.17
N ALA A 171 -23.16 6.39 17.36
CA ALA A 171 -23.36 5.30 18.32
C ALA A 171 -24.83 5.04 18.73
N PRO A 172 -25.70 6.07 18.92
CA PRO A 172 -27.11 5.85 19.19
C PRO A 172 -27.84 5.15 18.04
N THR A 173 -27.59 5.59 16.80
CA THR A 173 -28.18 5.00 15.59
C THR A 173 -27.77 3.54 15.42
N LYS A 174 -26.49 3.23 15.67
CA LYS A 174 -26.00 1.85 15.66
C LYS A 174 -26.75 0.96 16.65
N LYS A 175 -26.92 1.44 17.89
CA LYS A 175 -27.67 0.71 18.93
C LYS A 175 -29.13 0.49 18.56
N GLU A 176 -29.78 1.51 18.01
CA GLU A 176 -31.18 1.41 17.57
C GLU A 176 -31.33 0.35 16.45
N LEU A 177 -30.40 0.30 15.49
CA LEU A 177 -30.38 -0.70 14.42
C LEU A 177 -30.07 -2.12 14.93
N GLU A 178 -29.06 -2.28 15.79
CA GLU A 178 -28.71 -3.58 16.38
C GLU A 178 -29.86 -4.15 17.22
N ALA A 179 -30.55 -3.32 18.02
CA ALA A 179 -31.72 -3.74 18.79
C ALA A 179 -32.91 -4.10 17.88
N ALA A 180 -33.09 -3.35 16.78
CA ALA A 180 -34.15 -3.60 15.82
C ALA A 180 -33.90 -4.84 14.97
N TRP A 181 -32.66 -5.19 14.63
CA TRP A 181 -32.37 -6.32 13.73
C TRP A 181 -31.89 -7.58 14.45
N GLY A 182 -31.42 -7.46 15.69
CA GLY A 182 -30.91 -8.61 16.47
C GLY A 182 -29.55 -9.13 15.98
N VAL A 183 -28.85 -8.37 15.14
CA VAL A 183 -27.55 -8.70 14.56
C VAL A 183 -26.61 -7.50 14.66
N GLU A 184 -25.30 -7.73 14.57
CA GLU A 184 -24.32 -6.65 14.61
C GLU A 184 -24.39 -5.77 13.35
N VAL A 185 -24.21 -4.46 13.55
CA VAL A 185 -24.25 -3.49 12.45
C VAL A 185 -22.90 -2.79 12.30
N PHE A 186 -22.35 -2.85 11.09
CA PHE A 186 -21.07 -2.23 10.75
C PHE A 186 -21.26 -1.07 9.78
N ASP A 187 -20.44 -0.04 9.97
CA ASP A 187 -20.29 1.07 9.02
C ASP A 187 -19.03 0.88 8.16
N ARG A 188 -18.86 1.73 7.15
CA ARG A 188 -17.70 1.64 6.24
C ARG A 188 -16.40 1.85 6.98
N PHE A 189 -16.37 2.79 7.94
CA PHE A 189 -15.23 3.01 8.83
C PHE A 189 -14.77 1.71 9.51
N THR A 190 -15.68 0.98 10.15
CA THR A 190 -15.35 -0.21 10.93
C THR A 190 -14.85 -1.34 10.05
N ILE A 191 -15.48 -1.58 8.89
CA ILE A 191 -15.03 -2.62 7.94
C ILE A 191 -13.65 -2.29 7.39
N VAL A 192 -13.44 -1.06 6.91
CA VAL A 192 -12.15 -0.63 6.34
C VAL A 192 -11.04 -0.72 7.40
N LEU A 193 -11.29 -0.25 8.62
CA LEU A 193 -10.34 -0.34 9.71
C LEU A 193 -9.97 -1.80 10.03
N HIS A 194 -10.94 -2.72 9.96
CA HIS A 194 -10.68 -4.15 10.18
C HIS A 194 -9.86 -4.78 9.04
N ILE A 195 -10.15 -4.46 7.78
CA ILE A 195 -9.33 -4.90 6.63
C ILE A 195 -7.89 -4.45 6.84
N PHE A 196 -7.68 -3.19 7.23
CA PHE A 196 -6.36 -2.69 7.53
C PHE A 196 -5.69 -3.42 8.68
N ARG A 197 -6.42 -3.73 9.76
CA ARG A 197 -5.89 -4.54 10.87
C ARG A 197 -5.43 -5.92 10.40
N CYS A 198 -6.16 -6.57 9.50
CA CYS A 198 -5.75 -7.85 8.93
C CYS A 198 -4.48 -7.74 8.06
N ASN A 199 -4.26 -6.58 7.44
CA ASN A 199 -3.17 -6.37 6.49
C ASN A 199 -1.94 -5.66 7.09
N ALA A 200 -2.05 -5.10 8.30
CA ALA A 200 -0.96 -4.40 8.98
C ALA A 200 0.10 -5.37 9.50
N ARG A 201 1.29 -5.34 8.89
CA ARG A 201 2.41 -6.19 9.30
C ARG A 201 3.46 -5.41 10.09
N THR A 202 3.65 -4.13 9.79
CA THR A 202 4.65 -3.31 10.48
C THR A 202 4.16 -2.83 11.84
N LYS A 203 5.10 -2.59 12.77
CA LYS A 203 4.81 -1.97 14.08
C LYS A 203 4.15 -0.59 13.89
N GLU A 204 4.63 0.21 12.94
CA GLU A 204 4.10 1.55 12.64
C GLU A 204 2.63 1.50 12.20
N ALA A 205 2.29 0.66 11.21
CA ALA A 205 0.90 0.53 10.76
C ALA A 205 -0.01 0.00 11.86
N ARG A 206 0.47 -0.95 12.69
CA ARG A 206 -0.29 -1.44 13.85
C ARG A 206 -0.56 -0.33 14.88
N LEU A 207 0.41 0.55 15.14
CA LEU A 207 0.24 1.70 16.05
C LEU A 207 -0.70 2.76 15.47
N GLN A 208 -0.60 3.07 14.18
CA GLN A 208 -1.53 4.00 13.50
C GLN A 208 -2.96 3.47 13.52
N LEU A 209 -3.14 2.17 13.33
CA LEU A 209 -4.45 1.53 13.46
C LEU A 209 -4.97 1.58 14.88
N ALA A 210 -4.15 1.21 15.88
CA ALA A 210 -4.53 1.29 17.28
C ALA A 210 -4.95 2.73 17.67
N LEU A 211 -4.29 3.75 17.12
CA LEU A 211 -4.70 5.15 17.29
C LEU A 211 -6.08 5.43 16.67
N ALA A 212 -6.33 4.94 15.47
CA ALA A 212 -7.62 5.07 14.78
C ALA A 212 -8.76 4.28 15.45
N GLU A 213 -8.45 3.23 16.22
CA GLU A 213 -9.42 2.43 16.99
C GLU A 213 -9.91 3.16 18.26
N ILE A 214 -9.12 4.06 18.87
CA ILE A 214 -9.45 4.72 20.14
C ILE A 214 -10.79 5.48 20.09
N PRO A 215 -11.12 6.28 19.06
CA PRO A 215 -12.42 6.93 18.95
C PRO A 215 -13.60 5.96 18.95
N LEU A 216 -13.45 4.78 18.33
CA LEU A 216 -14.47 3.73 18.38
C LEU A 216 -14.60 3.20 19.80
N LEU A 217 -13.49 2.79 20.43
CA LEU A 217 -13.49 2.28 21.80
C LEU A 217 -14.16 3.27 22.77
N ARG A 218 -13.85 4.56 22.68
CA ARG A 218 -14.50 5.61 23.49
C ARG A 218 -16.03 5.62 23.31
N SER A 219 -16.52 5.55 22.07
CA SER A 219 -17.95 5.53 21.80
C SER A 219 -18.63 4.28 22.40
N THR A 220 -17.90 3.16 22.47
CA THR A 220 -18.40 1.90 23.02
C THR A 220 -18.39 1.84 24.55
N LEU A 221 -17.53 2.58 25.23
CA LEU A 221 -17.48 2.61 26.71
C LEU A 221 -18.77 3.13 27.32
N SER A 222 -19.41 4.09 26.65
CA SER A 222 -20.74 4.58 27.03
C SER A 222 -21.83 3.49 26.91
N ARG A 223 -21.62 2.43 26.11
CA ARG A 223 -22.55 1.30 25.96
C ARG A 223 -22.58 0.38 27.19
N HIS A 224 -21.42 0.02 27.73
CA HIS A 224 -21.32 -0.96 28.82
C HIS A 224 -21.79 -0.43 30.17
N SER A 225 -21.68 0.88 30.42
CA SER A 225 -22.20 1.48 31.65
C SER A 225 -23.72 1.36 31.74
N ALA A 226 -24.44 1.53 30.63
CA ALA A 226 -25.90 1.45 30.60
C ALA A 226 -26.46 0.04 30.82
N TRP A 227 -25.69 -1.01 30.49
CA TRP A 227 -26.06 -2.41 30.68
C TRP A 227 -25.74 -2.90 32.09
N LEU A 228 -24.58 -2.51 32.63
CA LEU A 228 -24.19 -2.78 34.02
C LEU A 228 -25.12 -2.08 35.03
N ASP A 229 -25.72 -0.93 34.66
CA ASP A 229 -26.71 -0.23 35.47
C ASP A 229 -28.05 -0.98 35.61
N HIS A 230 -28.36 -1.94 34.73
CA HIS A 230 -29.67 -2.63 34.71
C HIS A 230 -29.66 -4.04 35.31
N GLU A 231 -28.57 -4.80 35.18
CA GLU A 231 -28.57 -6.23 35.55
C GLU A 231 -27.69 -6.61 36.75
N ARG A 232 -26.83 -5.74 37.28
CA ARG A 232 -26.06 -6.04 38.50
C ARG A 232 -25.90 -4.83 39.41
N ARG A 233 -26.30 -4.97 40.68
CA ARG A 233 -25.83 -4.16 41.82
C ARG A 233 -24.30 -4.33 42.02
N GLY A 234 -23.50 -3.87 41.06
CA GLY A 234 -22.06 -3.67 41.22
C GLY A 234 -21.78 -2.20 41.54
N PRO A 235 -20.72 -1.86 42.30
CA PRO A 235 -20.53 -0.50 42.75
C PRO A 235 -20.25 0.40 41.54
N ARG A 236 -21.02 1.49 41.38
CA ARG A 236 -20.84 2.52 40.33
C ARG A 236 -19.53 3.30 40.50
N TYR A 237 -18.94 3.15 41.67
CA TYR A 237 -17.73 3.81 42.15
C TYR A 237 -16.74 2.74 42.56
N ILE A 238 -15.45 2.96 42.27
CA ILE A 238 -14.41 2.14 42.89
C ILE A 238 -14.44 2.50 44.38
N MET A 239 -14.63 1.49 45.22
CA MET A 239 -14.83 1.62 46.66
C MET A 239 -13.73 2.53 47.25
N GLY A 240 -14.11 3.76 47.64
CA GLY A 240 -13.21 4.75 48.27
C GLY A 240 -12.71 5.92 47.40
N SER A 241 -12.79 5.90 46.06
CA SER A 241 -12.18 6.95 45.22
C SER A 241 -13.14 8.04 44.69
N GLY A 242 -14.46 7.85 44.82
CA GLY A 242 -15.46 8.78 44.26
C GLY A 242 -15.50 8.86 42.72
N GLU A 243 -14.58 8.18 42.01
CA GLU A 243 -14.54 8.15 40.56
C GLU A 243 -15.43 7.04 39.99
N SER A 244 -16.13 7.35 38.89
CA SER A 244 -16.93 6.39 38.13
C SER A 244 -16.03 5.52 37.25
N PHE A 245 -16.35 4.23 37.12
CA PHE A 245 -15.68 3.30 36.21
C PHE A 245 -15.55 3.82 34.77
N THR A 246 -16.55 4.56 34.28
CA THR A 246 -16.52 5.18 32.95
C THR A 246 -15.43 6.23 32.84
N LYS A 247 -15.25 7.07 33.87
CA LYS A 247 -14.18 8.09 33.91
C LYS A 247 -12.80 7.44 33.95
N LEU A 248 -12.64 6.38 34.76
CA LEU A 248 -11.39 5.62 34.79
C LEU A 248 -11.05 5.02 33.42
N ARG A 249 -12.01 4.35 32.75
CA ARG A 249 -11.78 3.78 31.41
C ARG A 249 -11.47 4.87 30.37
N HIS A 250 -12.11 6.03 30.44
CA HIS A 250 -11.77 7.17 29.59
C HIS A 250 -10.33 7.65 29.82
N ARG A 251 -9.88 7.72 31.08
CA ARG A 251 -8.51 8.09 31.44
C ARG A 251 -7.51 7.08 30.88
N VAL A 252 -7.76 5.78 31.06
CA VAL A 252 -6.92 4.71 30.50
C VAL A 252 -6.80 4.83 28.98
N LEU A 253 -7.91 5.05 28.25
CA LEU A 253 -7.86 5.26 26.80
C LEU A 253 -7.11 6.54 26.41
N LYS A 254 -7.17 7.59 27.22
CA LYS A 254 -6.43 8.85 26.99
C LYS A 254 -4.93 8.67 27.21
N GLU A 255 -4.55 7.96 28.27
CA GLU A 255 -3.15 7.59 28.54
C GLU A 255 -2.60 6.68 27.43
N LYS A 256 -3.38 5.69 26.98
CA LYS A 256 -3.06 4.84 25.84
C LYS A 256 -2.85 5.64 24.56
N GLU A 257 -3.75 6.58 24.25
CA GLU A 257 -3.61 7.49 23.10
C GLU A 257 -2.30 8.27 23.15
N ALA A 258 -1.96 8.83 24.32
CA ALA A 258 -0.73 9.59 24.50
C ALA A 258 0.52 8.72 24.32
N LYS A 259 0.53 7.50 24.84
CA LYS A 259 1.64 6.55 24.65
C LYS A 259 1.82 6.19 23.17
N ILE A 260 0.74 5.84 22.46
CA ILE A 260 0.79 5.50 21.03
C ILE A 260 1.31 6.68 20.20
N ARG A 261 0.85 7.91 20.46
CA ARG A 261 1.34 9.10 19.76
C ARG A 261 2.84 9.32 19.97
N ARG A 262 3.35 9.12 21.19
CA ARG A 262 4.78 9.21 21.48
C ARG A 262 5.59 8.15 20.75
N ALA A 263 5.10 6.91 20.70
CA ALA A 263 5.75 5.83 19.95
C ALA A 263 5.81 6.14 18.44
N LEU A 264 4.72 6.66 17.87
CA LEU A 264 4.69 7.10 16.47
C LEU A 264 5.69 8.23 16.19
N GLU A 265 5.84 9.20 17.09
CA GLU A 265 6.84 10.28 16.93
C GLU A 265 8.27 9.74 16.92
N ARG A 266 8.60 8.81 17.84
CA ARG A 266 9.92 8.14 17.86
C ARG A 266 10.21 7.40 16.55
N LEU A 267 9.22 6.70 16.01
CA LEU A 267 9.35 6.01 14.72
C LEU A 267 9.57 7.00 13.57
N ARG A 268 8.87 8.14 13.60
CA ARG A 268 9.05 9.24 12.63
C ARG A 268 10.47 9.79 12.67
N ASP A 269 11.02 10.02 13.87
CA ASP A 269 12.40 10.48 14.04
C ASP A 269 13.41 9.48 13.50
N LYS A 270 13.26 8.20 13.85
CA LYS A 270 14.10 7.10 13.34
C LYS A 270 14.04 7.02 11.81
N ARG A 271 12.87 7.22 11.24
CA ARG A 271 12.67 7.26 9.79
C ARG A 271 13.36 8.45 9.14
N SER A 272 13.30 9.64 9.75
CA SER A 272 14.00 10.83 9.26
C SER A 272 15.52 10.63 9.20
N LEU A 273 16.10 9.90 10.17
CA LEU A 273 17.53 9.56 10.18
C LEU A 273 17.90 8.59 9.05
N LEU A 274 17.11 7.52 8.86
CA LEU A 274 17.30 6.59 7.74
C LEU A 274 17.13 7.28 6.39
N ARG A 275 16.19 8.23 6.29
CA ARG A 275 16.00 9.07 5.09
C ARG A 275 17.26 9.87 4.79
N ARG A 276 17.85 10.56 5.78
CA ARG A 276 19.12 11.31 5.61
C ARG A 276 20.25 10.43 5.08
N GLN A 277 20.36 9.19 5.55
CA GLN A 277 21.36 8.23 5.05
C GLN A 277 21.08 7.76 3.61
N ARG A 278 19.80 7.65 3.20
CA ARG A 278 19.43 7.31 1.81
C ARG A 278 19.69 8.46 0.85
N THR A 279 19.39 9.70 1.25
CA THR A 279 19.71 10.91 0.48
C THR A 279 21.21 10.98 0.20
N GLN A 280 22.06 10.56 1.14
CA GLN A 280 23.52 10.49 0.95
C GLN A 280 23.97 9.45 -0.09
N ARG A 281 23.17 8.41 -0.37
CA ARG A 281 23.47 7.38 -1.38
C ARG A 281 22.86 7.69 -2.76
N GLU A 282 22.14 8.81 -2.90
CA GLU A 282 21.58 9.35 -4.14
C GLU A 282 20.64 8.40 -4.93
N PHE A 283 20.11 7.31 -4.38
CA PHE A 283 19.19 6.43 -5.15
C PHE A 283 17.89 7.17 -5.51
N PRO A 284 17.49 7.20 -6.80
CA PRO A 284 16.21 7.75 -7.19
C PRO A 284 15.04 6.95 -6.58
N ILE A 285 14.03 7.66 -6.09
CA ILE A 285 12.83 7.10 -5.48
C ILE A 285 11.63 7.40 -6.38
N VAL A 286 10.91 6.34 -6.75
CA VAL A 286 9.68 6.38 -7.55
C VAL A 286 8.52 5.94 -6.67
N SER A 287 7.60 6.85 -6.35
CA SER A 287 6.40 6.52 -5.58
C SER A 287 5.26 6.10 -6.49
N VAL A 288 4.69 4.92 -6.24
CA VAL A 288 3.54 4.41 -7.02
C VAL A 288 2.26 4.68 -6.25
N VAL A 289 1.42 5.56 -6.78
CA VAL A 289 0.15 5.98 -6.17
C VAL A 289 -1.03 5.62 -7.06
N GLY A 290 -2.21 5.49 -6.48
CA GLY A 290 -3.41 5.15 -7.23
C GLY A 290 -4.46 4.43 -6.41
N TYR A 291 -5.63 4.27 -7.01
CA TYR A 291 -6.77 3.65 -6.35
C TYR A 291 -6.50 2.22 -5.88
N THR A 292 -7.28 1.74 -4.92
CA THR A 292 -7.27 0.33 -4.53
C THR A 292 -7.59 -0.54 -5.75
N ASN A 293 -6.89 -1.66 -5.86
CA ASN A 293 -7.00 -2.58 -6.98
C ASN A 293 -6.74 -2.01 -8.39
N CYS A 294 -6.07 -0.86 -8.54
CA CYS A 294 -5.62 -0.39 -9.86
C CYS A 294 -4.36 -1.11 -10.40
N GLY A 295 -3.80 -2.03 -9.61
CA GLY A 295 -2.64 -2.85 -10.00
C GLY A 295 -1.27 -2.26 -9.68
N LYS A 296 -1.14 -1.39 -8.65
CA LYS A 296 0.15 -0.83 -8.20
C LYS A 296 1.21 -1.89 -7.91
N THR A 297 0.90 -2.83 -7.02
CA THR A 297 1.80 -3.92 -6.63
C THR A 297 2.13 -4.82 -7.83
N THR A 298 1.15 -5.09 -8.71
CA THR A 298 1.38 -5.84 -9.96
C THR A 298 2.34 -5.10 -10.88
N LEU A 299 2.20 -3.78 -11.02
CA LEU A 299 3.08 -2.96 -11.83
C LEU A 299 4.50 -2.93 -11.28
N ILE A 300 4.66 -2.76 -9.96
CA ILE A 300 5.97 -2.81 -9.31
C ILE A 300 6.62 -4.17 -9.55
N LYS A 301 5.89 -5.28 -9.36
CA LYS A 301 6.38 -6.62 -9.67
C LYS A 301 6.87 -6.74 -11.10
N ALA A 302 6.12 -6.22 -12.06
CA ALA A 302 6.48 -6.28 -13.47
C ALA A 302 7.69 -5.41 -13.82
N LEU A 303 7.89 -4.29 -13.10
CA LEU A 303 9.06 -3.42 -13.25
C LEU A 303 10.32 -3.98 -12.58
N THR A 304 10.19 -4.63 -11.42
CA THR A 304 11.34 -5.16 -10.66
C THR A 304 11.69 -6.60 -11.01
N GLY A 305 10.75 -7.38 -11.54
CA GLY A 305 10.91 -8.82 -11.77
C GLY A 305 10.92 -9.64 -10.47
N GLU A 306 10.46 -9.08 -9.35
CA GLU A 306 10.55 -9.74 -8.05
C GLU A 306 9.56 -10.92 -7.92
N ALA A 307 10.10 -12.15 -7.96
CA ALA A 307 9.29 -13.37 -7.92
C ALA A 307 8.55 -13.58 -6.57
N ALA A 308 9.12 -13.10 -5.47
CA ALA A 308 8.55 -13.23 -4.13
C ALA A 308 7.27 -12.38 -3.93
N MET A 309 7.09 -11.33 -4.74
CA MET A 309 5.93 -10.47 -4.63
C MET A 309 4.67 -11.21 -5.13
N GLN A 310 3.64 -11.26 -4.30
CA GLN A 310 2.35 -11.86 -4.61
C GLN A 310 1.26 -10.79 -4.56
N PRO A 311 1.01 -10.07 -5.68
CA PRO A 311 -0.13 -9.18 -5.79
C PRO A 311 -1.43 -9.97 -5.57
N ARG A 312 -2.37 -9.39 -4.83
CA ARG A 312 -3.68 -9.99 -4.55
C ARG A 312 -4.77 -9.11 -5.14
N ASP A 313 -5.77 -9.74 -5.73
CA ASP A 313 -6.98 -9.07 -6.22
C ASP A 313 -7.96 -8.80 -5.05
N GLN A 314 -7.53 -7.94 -4.14
CA GLN A 314 -8.28 -7.58 -2.92
C GLN A 314 -8.08 -6.09 -2.63
N LEU A 315 -9.11 -5.44 -2.09
CA LEU A 315 -8.99 -4.06 -1.62
C LEU A 315 -8.01 -4.00 -0.45
N PHE A 316 -7.14 -2.98 -0.46
CA PHE A 316 -6.11 -2.73 0.55
C PHE A 316 -5.13 -3.88 0.81
N ALA A 317 -4.82 -4.68 -0.22
CA ALA A 317 -3.81 -5.74 -0.16
C ALA A 317 -2.44 -5.24 0.36
N THR A 318 -2.11 -3.97 0.09
CA THR A 318 -0.93 -3.28 0.62
C THR A 318 -1.38 -2.15 1.56
N LEU A 319 -1.04 -2.27 2.84
CA LEU A 319 -1.21 -1.20 3.83
C LEU A 319 0.13 -0.52 4.16
N ASP A 320 1.17 -1.32 4.32
CA ASP A 320 2.52 -0.84 4.63
C ASP A 320 3.19 -0.28 3.37
N VAL A 321 3.88 0.86 3.49
CA VAL A 321 4.72 1.34 2.39
C VAL A 321 5.91 0.40 2.25
N THR A 322 6.03 -0.25 1.10
CA THR A 322 7.10 -1.21 0.83
C THR A 322 8.04 -0.68 -0.23
N ALA A 323 9.34 -0.88 -0.04
CA ALA A 323 10.39 -0.39 -0.93
C ALA A 323 10.99 -1.57 -1.70
N HIS A 324 10.95 -1.49 -3.03
CA HIS A 324 11.42 -2.53 -3.93
C HIS A 324 12.53 -1.99 -4.81
N ALA A 325 13.68 -2.68 -4.82
CA ALA A 325 14.78 -2.32 -5.70
C ALA A 325 14.49 -2.77 -7.13
N GLY A 326 14.72 -1.90 -8.10
CA GLY A 326 14.67 -2.21 -9.51
C GLY A 326 15.78 -1.52 -10.29
N SER A 327 15.74 -1.65 -11.60
CA SER A 327 16.71 -1.02 -12.50
C SER A 327 16.01 -0.47 -13.74
N LEU A 328 16.39 0.74 -14.12
CA LEU A 328 15.96 1.36 -15.37
C LEU A 328 16.68 0.72 -16.58
N PRO A 329 16.23 0.95 -17.83
CA PRO A 329 16.89 0.42 -19.03
C PRO A 329 18.39 0.74 -19.10
N SER A 330 18.77 1.95 -18.68
CA SER A 330 20.16 2.39 -18.52
C SER A 330 20.87 1.78 -17.30
N ARG A 331 20.34 0.73 -16.67
CA ARG A 331 20.92 0.08 -15.47
C ARG A 331 21.07 0.99 -14.25
N ILE A 332 20.43 2.16 -14.24
CA ILE A 332 20.37 3.01 -13.05
C ILE A 332 19.55 2.26 -11.99
N PRO A 333 20.09 2.01 -10.79
CA PRO A 333 19.33 1.41 -9.70
C PRO A 333 18.31 2.42 -9.17
N VAL A 334 17.06 1.99 -9.02
CA VAL A 334 15.95 2.81 -8.52
C VAL A 334 15.18 2.08 -7.43
N LEU A 335 14.52 2.84 -6.55
CA LEU A 335 13.64 2.30 -5.52
C LEU A 335 12.18 2.63 -5.86
N TYR A 336 11.37 1.60 -6.04
CA TYR A 336 9.92 1.71 -6.18
C TYR A 336 9.26 1.62 -4.80
N MET A 337 8.46 2.62 -4.46
CA MET A 337 7.68 2.62 -3.21
C MET A 337 6.24 2.23 -3.55
N ASP A 338 5.79 1.06 -3.07
CA ASP A 338 4.37 0.68 -3.11
C ASP A 338 3.65 1.41 -1.98
N THR A 339 2.61 2.18 -2.33
CA THR A 339 1.85 2.98 -1.36
C THR A 339 0.47 2.37 -1.12
N ILE A 340 -0.16 2.78 -0.02
CA ILE A 340 -1.54 2.40 0.28
C ILE A 340 -2.48 2.84 -0.85
N GLY A 341 -3.41 1.97 -1.23
CA GLY A 341 -4.41 2.32 -2.24
C GLY A 341 -5.47 3.30 -1.72
N PHE A 342 -5.88 4.25 -2.56
CA PHE A 342 -7.01 5.13 -2.26
C PHE A 342 -8.36 4.41 -2.47
N LEU A 343 -9.38 4.80 -1.71
CA LEU A 343 -10.73 4.25 -1.82
C LEU A 343 -11.75 5.40 -1.77
N SER A 344 -12.95 5.20 -2.34
CA SER A 344 -13.99 6.22 -2.29
C SER A 344 -14.43 6.38 -0.85
N GLN A 345 -14.70 7.62 -0.44
CA GLN A 345 -15.29 7.91 0.86
C GLN A 345 -14.51 7.25 2.02
N LEU A 346 -13.17 7.34 1.96
CA LEU A 346 -12.35 7.02 3.11
C LEU A 346 -12.68 8.03 4.22
N PRO A 347 -13.03 7.56 5.42
CA PRO A 347 -13.29 8.46 6.52
C PRO A 347 -12.08 9.35 6.83
N HIS A 348 -12.31 10.66 7.01
CA HIS A 348 -11.24 11.64 7.21
C HIS A 348 -10.29 11.27 8.36
N SER A 349 -10.80 10.66 9.44
CA SER A 349 -9.97 10.21 10.58
C SER A 349 -9.04 9.04 10.25
N LEU A 350 -9.39 8.19 9.28
CA LEU A 350 -8.47 7.14 8.79
C LEU A 350 -7.39 7.78 7.92
N ILE A 351 -7.75 8.71 7.04
CA ILE A 351 -6.77 9.42 6.19
C ILE A 351 -5.68 10.05 7.04
N GLN A 352 -6.04 10.77 8.12
CA GLN A 352 -5.06 11.40 9.02
C GLN A 352 -4.08 10.40 9.67
N SER A 353 -4.56 9.19 9.98
CA SER A 353 -3.73 8.15 10.60
C SER A 353 -2.76 7.55 9.59
N PHE A 354 -3.14 7.49 8.30
CA PHE A 354 -2.29 7.01 7.21
C PHE A 354 -1.53 8.12 6.47
N SER A 355 -1.79 9.40 6.76
CA SER A 355 -1.04 10.52 6.19
C SER A 355 0.46 10.37 6.42
N ALA A 356 0.89 9.87 7.59
CA ALA A 356 2.29 9.58 7.87
C ALA A 356 2.91 8.54 6.93
N THR A 357 2.12 7.60 6.42
CA THR A 357 2.55 6.64 5.39
C THR A 357 2.56 7.26 3.99
N LEU A 358 1.73 8.27 3.75
CA LEU A 358 1.73 9.00 2.48
C LEU A 358 2.79 10.13 2.45
N GLU A 359 3.35 10.54 3.60
CA GLU A 359 4.45 11.51 3.68
C GLU A 359 5.67 11.09 2.87
N ASP A 360 5.90 9.79 2.63
CA ASP A 360 7.03 9.35 1.79
C ASP A 360 6.86 9.72 0.32
N VAL A 361 5.64 9.93 -0.13
CA VAL A 361 5.36 10.41 -1.49
C VAL A 361 5.93 11.82 -1.67
N ALA A 362 5.98 12.64 -0.61
CA ALA A 362 6.59 13.97 -0.66
C ALA A 362 8.12 13.93 -0.86
N HIS A 363 8.74 12.78 -0.64
CA HIS A 363 10.18 12.59 -0.74
C HIS A 363 10.60 11.78 -1.97
N SER A 364 9.69 11.40 -2.86
CA SER A 364 10.06 10.78 -4.13
C SER A 364 10.56 11.81 -5.13
N ASP A 365 11.46 11.37 -6.01
CA ASP A 365 11.91 12.14 -7.16
C ASP A 365 10.85 12.13 -8.27
N VAL A 366 10.08 11.03 -8.39
CA VAL A 366 9.02 10.87 -9.38
C VAL A 366 7.79 10.22 -8.74
N ILE A 367 6.61 10.74 -9.05
CA ILE A 367 5.33 10.10 -8.73
C ILE A 367 4.79 9.41 -9.98
N MET A 368 4.44 8.13 -9.84
CA MET A 368 3.73 7.37 -10.86
C MET A 368 2.29 7.14 -10.40
N HIS A 369 1.33 7.77 -11.08
CA HIS A 369 -0.09 7.63 -10.80
C HIS A 369 -0.71 6.55 -11.68
N VAL A 370 -0.96 5.39 -11.07
CA VAL A 370 -1.56 4.22 -11.73
C VAL A 370 -3.07 4.31 -11.67
N ARG A 371 -3.71 4.27 -12.84
CA ARG A 371 -5.16 4.33 -13.03
C ARG A 371 -5.65 3.04 -13.65
N ASP A 372 -6.76 2.53 -13.17
CA ASP A 372 -7.50 1.46 -13.85
C ASP A 372 -8.36 2.09 -14.95
N VAL A 373 -8.07 1.82 -16.23
CA VAL A 373 -8.88 2.34 -17.35
C VAL A 373 -10.10 1.49 -17.66
N SER A 374 -10.12 0.24 -17.20
CA SER A 374 -11.29 -0.64 -17.36
C SER A 374 -12.45 -0.20 -16.48
N HIS A 375 -12.17 0.56 -15.41
CA HIS A 375 -13.17 1.00 -14.46
C HIS A 375 -13.97 2.21 -14.96
N PRO A 376 -15.32 2.15 -15.05
CA PRO A 376 -16.13 3.25 -15.60
C PRO A 376 -16.00 4.58 -14.84
N SER A 377 -15.70 4.54 -13.54
CA SER A 377 -15.49 5.72 -12.70
C SER A 377 -14.02 6.19 -12.64
N THR A 378 -13.18 5.81 -13.61
CA THR A 378 -11.74 6.13 -13.60
C THR A 378 -11.43 7.62 -13.43
N GLU A 379 -12.21 8.52 -14.05
CA GLU A 379 -12.03 9.97 -13.90
C GLU A 379 -12.36 10.47 -12.49
N GLN A 380 -13.43 9.93 -11.88
CA GLN A 380 -13.79 10.27 -10.50
C GLN A 380 -12.72 9.76 -9.52
N GLN A 381 -12.18 8.56 -9.77
CA GLN A 381 -11.07 8.01 -8.97
C GLN A 381 -9.82 8.88 -9.09
N LYS A 382 -9.46 9.33 -10.31
CA LYS A 382 -8.36 10.28 -10.53
C LYS A 382 -8.55 11.56 -9.73
N ALA A 383 -9.73 12.17 -9.82
CA ALA A 383 -10.03 13.40 -9.08
C ALA A 383 -9.89 13.20 -7.56
N SER A 384 -10.35 12.06 -7.03
CA SER A 384 -10.21 11.71 -5.61
C SER A 384 -8.75 11.56 -5.17
N VAL A 385 -7.93 10.89 -5.99
CA VAL A 385 -6.49 10.72 -5.70
C VAL A 385 -5.79 12.08 -5.73
N LEU A 386 -6.02 12.88 -6.76
CA LEU A 386 -5.42 14.21 -6.91
C LEU A 386 -5.79 15.15 -5.76
N SER A 387 -7.07 15.18 -5.36
CA SER A 387 -7.52 15.99 -4.23
C SER A 387 -6.82 15.58 -2.92
N THR A 388 -6.58 14.29 -2.72
CA THR A 388 -5.88 13.80 -1.53
C THR A 388 -4.40 14.16 -1.58
N LEU A 389 -3.75 14.01 -2.74
CA LEU A 389 -2.34 14.39 -2.93
C LEU A 389 -2.13 15.91 -2.75
N GLN A 390 -3.05 16.74 -3.20
CA GLN A 390 -3.02 18.19 -2.97
C GLN A 390 -3.12 18.54 -1.48
N GLY A 391 -3.89 17.76 -0.70
CA GLY A 391 -4.00 17.90 0.76
C GLY A 391 -2.70 17.58 1.51
N LEU A 392 -1.76 16.85 0.90
CA LEU A 392 -0.47 16.48 1.49
C LEU A 392 0.62 17.56 1.33
N GLN A 393 0.29 18.72 0.74
CA GLN A 393 1.23 19.84 0.54
C GLN A 393 2.52 19.42 -0.20
N LEU A 394 2.38 18.58 -1.22
CA LEU A 394 3.52 18.12 -2.03
C LEU A 394 4.16 19.29 -2.80
N PRO A 395 5.47 19.23 -3.12
CA PRO A 395 6.11 20.22 -3.97
C PRO A 395 5.40 20.31 -5.34
N SER A 396 5.10 21.52 -5.81
CA SER A 396 4.39 21.73 -7.09
C SER A 396 5.11 21.05 -8.26
N ALA A 397 6.44 21.18 -8.32
CA ALA A 397 7.25 20.53 -9.34
C ALA A 397 7.11 19.00 -9.37
N LEU A 398 6.84 18.36 -8.22
CA LEU A 398 6.63 16.92 -8.14
C LEU A 398 5.23 16.52 -8.64
N LEU A 399 4.21 17.34 -8.35
CA LEU A 399 2.86 17.14 -8.88
C LEU A 399 2.81 17.36 -10.40
N ASP A 400 3.52 18.37 -10.90
CA ASP A 400 3.55 18.72 -12.32
C ASP A 400 4.36 17.71 -13.16
N SER A 401 5.31 17.00 -12.54
CA SER A 401 6.13 15.95 -13.18
C SER A 401 5.57 14.53 -12.98
N MET A 402 4.35 14.41 -12.47
CA MET A 402 3.72 13.13 -12.22
C MET A 402 3.45 12.36 -13.53
N LEU A 403 3.90 11.11 -13.59
CA LEU A 403 3.65 10.22 -14.71
C LEU A 403 2.30 9.54 -14.55
N GLU A 404 1.41 9.75 -15.52
CA GLU A 404 0.10 9.10 -15.55
C GLU A 404 0.18 7.77 -16.31
N VAL A 405 -0.16 6.68 -15.61
CA VAL A 405 -0.06 5.31 -16.12
C VAL A 405 -1.44 4.68 -16.12
N HIS A 406 -1.91 4.37 -17.32
CA HIS A 406 -3.20 3.76 -17.58
C HIS A 406 -3.02 2.25 -17.64
N ASN A 407 -3.38 1.57 -16.55
CA ASN A 407 -3.22 0.14 -16.38
C ASN A 407 -4.51 -0.63 -16.71
N LYS A 408 -4.37 -1.94 -16.94
CA LYS A 408 -5.43 -2.88 -17.35
C LYS A 408 -6.01 -2.59 -18.73
N VAL A 409 -5.19 -2.09 -19.64
CA VAL A 409 -5.60 -1.83 -21.04
C VAL A 409 -5.98 -3.12 -21.78
N ASP A 410 -5.52 -4.28 -21.30
CA ASP A 410 -5.91 -5.60 -21.79
C ASP A 410 -7.41 -5.89 -21.66
N LEU A 411 -8.10 -5.22 -20.72
CA LEU A 411 -9.54 -5.34 -20.51
C LEU A 411 -10.34 -4.37 -21.40
N VAL A 412 -9.69 -3.46 -22.13
CA VAL A 412 -10.34 -2.44 -22.95
C VAL A 412 -9.83 -2.52 -24.40
N PRO A 413 -10.51 -3.29 -25.27
CA PRO A 413 -10.11 -3.44 -26.66
C PRO A 413 -10.06 -2.10 -27.40
N GLY A 414 -8.97 -1.85 -28.13
CA GLY A 414 -8.80 -0.62 -28.92
C GLY A 414 -8.52 0.64 -28.09
N TYR A 415 -8.15 0.47 -26.81
CA TYR A 415 -7.82 1.61 -25.96
C TYR A 415 -6.65 2.42 -26.52
N SER A 416 -6.85 3.73 -26.66
CA SER A 416 -5.79 4.69 -26.98
C SER A 416 -5.72 5.73 -25.87
N PRO A 417 -4.52 6.07 -25.37
CA PRO A 417 -4.37 7.09 -24.35
C PRO A 417 -4.90 8.45 -24.85
N PRO A 418 -5.60 9.22 -24.00
CA PRO A 418 -6.34 10.41 -24.42
C PRO A 418 -5.46 11.65 -24.68
N GLY A 419 -4.15 11.60 -24.41
CA GLY A 419 -3.27 12.75 -24.59
C GLY A 419 -1.77 12.42 -24.52
N PRO A 420 -0.92 13.37 -24.92
CA PRO A 420 0.53 13.23 -24.86
C PRO A 420 1.00 13.07 -23.41
N GLY A 421 1.90 12.12 -23.15
CA GLY A 421 2.47 11.86 -21.83
C GLY A 421 1.70 10.86 -20.94
N VAL A 422 0.59 10.31 -21.43
CA VAL A 422 -0.12 9.22 -20.76
C VAL A 422 0.34 7.88 -21.31
N LEU A 423 0.70 6.96 -20.43
CA LEU A 423 1.28 5.65 -20.79
C LEU A 423 0.26 4.54 -20.60
N ALA A 424 -0.08 3.84 -21.68
CA ALA A 424 -1.00 2.71 -21.67
C ALA A 424 -0.24 1.41 -21.40
N VAL A 425 -0.59 0.70 -20.32
CA VAL A 425 0.11 -0.51 -19.88
C VAL A 425 -0.84 -1.62 -19.46
N SER A 426 -0.40 -2.87 -19.63
CA SER A 426 -0.95 -4.02 -18.92
C SER A 426 0.13 -4.57 -18.02
N ALA A 427 0.07 -4.27 -16.73
CA ALA A 427 1.02 -4.80 -15.75
C ALA A 427 0.99 -6.34 -15.67
N LEU A 428 -0.15 -6.97 -16.00
CA LEU A 428 -0.33 -8.42 -15.97
C LEU A 428 0.28 -9.10 -17.20
N LEU A 429 0.02 -8.58 -18.40
CA LEU A 429 0.52 -9.15 -19.67
C LEU A 429 1.89 -8.63 -20.09
N GLY A 430 2.35 -7.54 -19.47
CA GLY A 430 3.61 -6.89 -19.80
C GLY A 430 3.54 -5.90 -20.97
N HIS A 431 2.35 -5.64 -21.52
CA HIS A 431 2.19 -4.68 -22.61
C HIS A 431 2.52 -3.25 -22.13
N GLY A 432 3.25 -2.50 -22.96
CA GLY A 432 3.59 -1.10 -22.71
C GLY A 432 4.64 -0.84 -21.63
N LEU A 433 5.23 -1.90 -21.05
CA LEU A 433 6.21 -1.76 -19.97
C LEU A 433 7.54 -1.16 -20.44
N ASP A 434 7.96 -1.43 -21.67
CA ASP A 434 9.22 -0.89 -22.19
C ASP A 434 9.12 0.62 -22.45
N GLU A 435 8.00 1.08 -23.00
CA GLU A 435 7.70 2.51 -23.14
C GLU A 435 7.59 3.18 -21.75
N LEU A 436 6.95 2.52 -20.79
CA LEU A 436 6.88 3.02 -19.41
C LEU A 436 8.27 3.15 -18.77
N LYS A 437 9.13 2.14 -18.93
CA LYS A 437 10.50 2.17 -18.40
C LYS A 437 11.32 3.30 -19.02
N ALA A 438 11.16 3.54 -20.33
CA ALA A 438 11.85 4.64 -21.03
C ALA A 438 11.37 6.02 -20.55
N ALA A 439 10.05 6.22 -20.46
CA ALA A 439 9.48 7.49 -19.96
C ALA A 439 9.84 7.73 -18.48
N LEU A 440 9.85 6.67 -17.67
CA LEU A 440 10.28 6.74 -16.27
C LEU A 440 11.76 7.13 -16.16
N GLU A 441 12.62 6.56 -17.00
CA GLU A 441 14.04 6.91 -17.04
C GLU A 441 14.24 8.40 -17.36
N GLU A 442 13.55 8.92 -18.37
CA GLU A 442 13.64 10.34 -18.72
C GLU A 442 13.22 11.24 -17.54
N SER A 443 12.10 10.91 -16.89
CA SER A 443 11.62 11.63 -15.71
C SER A 443 12.59 11.57 -14.53
N VAL A 444 13.19 10.40 -14.26
CA VAL A 444 14.18 10.22 -13.19
C VAL A 444 15.46 11.01 -13.48
N LEU A 445 15.95 11.00 -14.72
CA LEU A 445 17.14 11.76 -15.11
C LEU A 445 16.90 13.26 -14.94
N ARG A 446 15.74 13.75 -15.37
CA ARG A 446 15.33 15.15 -15.23
C ARG A 446 15.19 15.57 -13.76
N ALA A 447 14.47 14.80 -12.96
CA ALA A 447 14.22 15.09 -11.55
C ALA A 447 15.51 15.09 -10.72
N THR A 448 16.41 14.14 -10.98
CA THR A 448 17.66 14.00 -10.21
C THR A 448 18.83 14.81 -10.79
N GLY A 449 18.62 15.50 -11.91
CA GLY A 449 19.66 16.29 -12.59
C GLY A 449 20.84 15.44 -13.09
N ARG A 450 20.61 14.13 -13.32
CA ARG A 450 21.61 13.22 -13.86
C ARG A 450 21.79 13.44 -15.35
N GLN A 451 23.03 13.34 -15.81
CA GLN A 451 23.37 13.58 -17.21
C GLN A 451 24.20 12.43 -17.75
N VAL A 452 23.99 12.14 -19.04
CA VAL A 452 24.82 11.21 -19.80
C VAL A 452 26.04 11.98 -20.29
N LEU A 453 27.23 11.52 -19.92
CA LEU A 453 28.51 12.10 -20.32
C LEU A 453 29.43 11.02 -20.87
N THR A 454 30.18 11.35 -21.92
CA THR A 454 31.28 10.51 -22.41
C THR A 454 32.59 11.10 -21.92
N LEU A 455 33.27 10.39 -21.02
CA LEU A 455 34.54 10.80 -20.42
C LEU A 455 35.68 9.98 -21.03
N CYS A 456 36.80 10.63 -21.36
CA CYS A 456 38.02 9.94 -21.75
C CYS A 456 38.83 9.65 -20.48
N VAL A 457 39.07 8.37 -20.18
CA VAL A 457 39.82 7.95 -18.99
C VAL A 457 40.89 6.93 -19.35
N ARG A 458 41.97 6.84 -18.56
CA ARG A 458 42.99 5.80 -18.76
C ARG A 458 42.46 4.42 -18.40
N LEU A 459 42.74 3.43 -19.24
CA LEU A 459 42.41 2.02 -18.99
C LEU A 459 43.14 1.55 -17.71
N GLY A 460 42.41 0.92 -16.79
CA GLY A 460 42.96 0.45 -15.51
C GLY A 460 43.28 1.55 -14.48
N GLY A 461 43.01 2.82 -14.78
CA GLY A 461 43.27 3.94 -13.87
C GLY A 461 42.28 4.04 -12.70
N PRO A 462 42.63 4.80 -11.64
CA PRO A 462 41.73 5.08 -10.52
C PRO A 462 40.46 5.82 -10.96
N GLN A 463 40.49 6.55 -12.09
CA GLN A 463 39.33 7.21 -12.68
C GLN A 463 38.21 6.22 -13.03
N LEU A 464 38.56 5.12 -13.71
CA LEU A 464 37.60 4.11 -14.16
C LEU A 464 36.98 3.39 -12.96
N SER A 465 37.81 3.02 -11.97
CA SER A 465 37.36 2.40 -10.72
C SER A 465 36.42 3.32 -9.93
N TRP A 466 36.69 4.62 -9.92
CA TRP A 466 35.82 5.61 -9.29
C TRP A 466 34.47 5.73 -10.02
N LEU A 467 34.48 5.78 -11.36
CA LEU A 467 33.26 5.83 -12.16
C LEU A 467 32.38 4.60 -11.95
N TYR A 468 32.96 3.40 -11.84
CA TYR A 468 32.22 2.18 -11.47
C TYR A 468 31.64 2.20 -10.05
N LYS A 469 32.14 3.08 -9.17
CA LYS A 469 31.67 3.19 -7.78
C LYS A 469 30.61 4.27 -7.61
N GLU A 470 30.77 5.41 -8.29
CA GLU A 470 29.98 6.63 -8.04
C GLU A 470 29.08 7.02 -9.23
N ALA A 471 29.17 6.33 -10.38
CA ALA A 471 28.35 6.56 -11.56
C ALA A 471 27.80 5.25 -12.15
N THR A 472 26.82 5.37 -13.05
CA THR A 472 26.29 4.22 -13.80
C THR A 472 26.97 4.16 -15.16
N VAL A 473 27.87 3.19 -15.36
CA VAL A 473 28.59 3.00 -16.62
C VAL A 473 27.69 2.30 -17.65
N GLN A 474 27.43 2.96 -18.79
CA GLN A 474 26.66 2.40 -19.90
C GLN A 474 27.54 1.56 -20.83
N GLN A 475 28.62 2.18 -21.30
CA GLN A 475 29.47 1.63 -22.34
C GLN A 475 30.91 2.05 -22.10
N VAL A 476 31.83 1.15 -22.41
CA VAL A 476 33.27 1.39 -22.43
C VAL A 476 33.77 1.06 -23.83
N GLN A 477 34.31 2.05 -24.53
CA GLN A 477 34.99 1.88 -25.80
C GLN A 477 36.48 2.07 -25.58
N GLU A 478 37.26 1.02 -25.76
CA GLU A 478 38.70 1.06 -25.59
C GLU A 478 39.36 1.75 -26.79
N LEU A 479 40.38 2.56 -26.53
CA LEU A 479 41.25 3.19 -27.53
C LEU A 479 42.65 2.56 -27.37
N PRO A 480 42.94 1.45 -28.08
CA PRO A 480 44.18 0.70 -27.91
C PRO A 480 45.44 1.54 -28.17
N GLU A 481 45.35 2.50 -29.09
CA GLU A 481 46.48 3.33 -29.51
C GLU A 481 46.96 4.32 -28.45
N THR A 482 46.09 4.72 -27.51
CA THR A 482 46.40 5.75 -26.50
C THR A 482 46.41 5.21 -25.06
N GLY A 483 46.06 3.94 -24.86
CA GLY A 483 45.87 3.36 -23.52
C GLY A 483 44.71 4.00 -22.75
N ALA A 484 43.78 4.64 -23.46
CA ALA A 484 42.60 5.30 -22.90
C ALA A 484 41.31 4.57 -23.31
N ALA A 485 40.20 4.95 -22.70
CA ALA A 485 38.87 4.49 -23.06
C ALA A 485 37.89 5.65 -23.00
N HIS A 486 36.98 5.70 -23.97
CA HIS A 486 35.77 6.51 -23.90
C HIS A 486 34.73 5.75 -23.08
N VAL A 487 34.36 6.31 -21.93
CA VAL A 487 33.40 5.72 -21.01
C VAL A 487 32.17 6.61 -21.00
N THR A 488 31.05 6.07 -21.48
CA THR A 488 29.75 6.72 -21.38
C THR A 488 29.14 6.38 -20.03
N VAL A 489 28.93 7.40 -19.21
CA VAL A 489 28.41 7.28 -17.83
C VAL A 489 27.17 8.14 -17.64
N ILE A 490 26.29 7.70 -16.75
CA ILE A 490 25.24 8.51 -16.17
C ILE A 490 25.69 8.92 -14.77
N ILE A 491 25.81 10.22 -14.55
CA ILE A 491 26.38 10.79 -13.32
C ILE A 491 25.57 12.00 -12.86
N SER A 492 25.42 12.17 -11.54
CA SER A 492 24.80 13.35 -10.97
C SER A 492 25.73 14.57 -11.08
N ARG A 493 25.18 15.79 -11.15
CA ARG A 493 26.00 17.01 -11.19
C ARG A 493 26.95 17.12 -10.00
N ALA A 494 26.50 16.70 -8.81
CA ALA A 494 27.31 16.69 -7.60
C ALA A 494 28.47 15.68 -7.69
N ALA A 495 28.20 14.45 -8.12
CA ALA A 495 29.23 13.44 -8.34
C ALA A 495 30.21 13.87 -9.43
N TYR A 496 29.76 14.46 -10.54
CA TYR A 496 30.63 14.96 -11.59
C TYR A 496 31.54 16.10 -11.09
N GLY A 497 31.02 17.01 -10.27
CA GLY A 497 31.83 18.03 -9.60
C GLY A 497 32.92 17.44 -8.70
N ARG A 498 32.62 16.36 -7.97
CA ARG A 498 33.63 15.61 -7.18
C ARG A 498 34.66 14.93 -8.08
N PHE A 499 34.22 14.31 -9.17
CA PHE A 499 35.09 13.65 -10.15
C PHE A 499 36.13 14.63 -10.71
N ARG A 500 35.70 15.80 -11.18
CA ARG A 500 36.62 16.83 -11.73
C ARG A 500 37.61 17.37 -10.71
N LYS A 501 37.25 17.41 -9.42
CA LYS A 501 38.16 17.83 -8.34
C LYS A 501 39.20 16.76 -8.01
N LEU A 502 38.79 15.49 -7.99
CA LEU A 502 39.68 14.35 -7.68
C LEU A 502 40.60 14.01 -8.85
N PHE A 503 40.13 14.19 -10.08
CA PHE A 503 40.85 13.89 -11.31
C PHE A 503 40.84 15.13 -12.23
N PRO A 504 41.69 16.13 -11.97
CA PRO A 504 41.85 17.26 -12.87
C PRO A 504 42.55 16.78 -14.15
N GLY A 505 41.83 16.77 -15.27
CA GLY A 505 42.32 16.31 -16.58
C GLY A 505 41.17 16.12 -17.54
#